data_AF-Q2R4L7-F1
#
_entry.id   AF-Q2R4L7-F1
#
_cell.length_a   1.000
_cell.length_b   1.000
_cell.length_c   1.000
_cell.angle_alpha   90.00
_cell.angle_beta   90.00
_cell.angle_gamma   90.00
#
_symmetry.space_group_name_H-M   'P 1'
#
loop_
_entity.id
_entity.type
_entity.pdbx_description
1 polymer ?
#
loop_
_entity_poly.entity_id
_entity_poly.type
_entity_poly.pdbx_seq_one_letter_code
_entity_poly.pdbx_strand_id
1 'polypeptide(L)'
;MDTRLVQEPEIAIDEAGEKQSYFGFIEEIWEIDYGHTMQFPIFKCQWVKYPNGVNVDKIGLTVVDLANVGHKDDPWVLANRVAQVFYVKDPSNLKKDTMLPGRL
;
A
#
# COMPACT_ATOMS: atom_id res chain seq x y z
N MET A 1 -0.03 5.91 15.13
CA MET A 1 0.71 4.70 14.69
C MET A 1 0.68 4.75 13.17
N ASP A 2 1.83 4.84 12.51
CA ASP A 2 1.91 4.83 11.04
C ASP A 2 1.66 3.41 10.53
N THR A 3 0.41 3.11 10.20
CA THR A 3 0.04 1.79 9.68
C THR A 3 0.39 1.70 8.21
N ARG A 4 1.17 0.68 7.84
CA ARG A 4 1.65 0.42 6.49
C ARG A 4 0.83 -0.71 5.86
N LEU A 5 0.50 -0.56 4.59
CA LEU A 5 -0.44 -1.43 3.89
C LEU A 5 0.08 -1.83 2.50
N VAL A 6 -0.40 -2.98 2.03
CA VAL A 6 -0.37 -3.37 0.63
C VAL A 6 -1.81 -3.57 0.15
N GLN A 7 -2.15 -3.05 -1.02
CA GLN A 7 -3.37 -3.38 -1.72
C GLN A 7 -3.10 -4.54 -2.67
N GLU A 8 -3.91 -5.58 -2.54
CA GLU A 8 -3.76 -6.82 -3.29
C GLU A 8 -4.29 -6.69 -4.73
N PRO A 9 -3.67 -7.41 -5.68
CA PRO A 9 -3.93 -7.25 -7.11
C PRO A 9 -5.26 -7.84 -7.58
N GLU A 10 -5.99 -8.55 -6.71
CA GLU A 10 -7.31 -9.09 -7.07
C GLU A 10 -8.31 -7.98 -7.44
N ILE A 11 -8.13 -6.78 -6.88
CA ILE A 11 -8.99 -5.61 -7.13
C ILE A 11 -8.24 -4.47 -7.82
N ALA A 12 -6.92 -4.48 -7.78
CA ALA A 12 -6.10 -3.44 -8.37
C ALA A 12 -5.59 -3.89 -9.74
N ILE A 13 -6.25 -3.40 -10.79
CA ILE A 13 -5.88 -3.55 -12.19
C ILE A 13 -5.34 -2.22 -12.70
N ASP A 14 -4.23 -2.25 -13.42
CA ASP A 14 -3.70 -1.06 -14.07
C ASP A 14 -4.46 -0.72 -15.37
N GLU A 15 -4.05 0.36 -16.03
CA GLU A 15 -4.64 0.80 -17.31
C GLU A 15 -4.48 -0.24 -18.44
N ALA A 16 -3.51 -1.15 -18.34
CA ALA A 16 -3.28 -2.24 -19.27
C ALA A 16 -4.11 -3.49 -18.94
N GLY A 17 -4.85 -3.48 -17.83
CA GLY A 17 -5.62 -4.62 -17.34
C GLY A 17 -4.78 -5.66 -16.62
N GLU A 18 -3.53 -5.35 -16.26
CA GLU A 18 -2.65 -6.23 -15.52
C GLU A 18 -2.89 -6.10 -14.01
N LYS A 19 -2.80 -7.25 -13.34
CA LYS A 19 -2.94 -7.38 -11.90
C LYS A 19 -1.70 -6.82 -11.20
N GLN A 20 -1.87 -5.77 -10.41
CA GLN A 20 -0.75 -5.05 -9.79
C GLN A 20 -0.95 -4.84 -8.29
N SER A 21 0.05 -5.18 -7.47
CA SER A 21 0.03 -4.85 -6.04
C SER A 21 0.52 -3.40 -5.82
N TYR A 22 -0.16 -2.68 -4.92
CA TYR A 22 0.20 -1.31 -4.55
C TYR A 22 0.66 -1.25 -3.10
N PHE A 23 1.69 -0.46 -2.83
CA PHE A 23 2.34 -0.37 -1.53
C PHE A 23 2.23 1.06 -1.02
N GLY A 24 1.93 1.24 0.27
CA GLY A 24 1.74 2.57 0.82
C GLY A 24 1.58 2.58 2.32
N PHE A 25 1.19 3.74 2.84
CA PHE A 25 0.84 3.91 4.24
C PHE A 25 -0.47 4.68 4.37
N ILE A 26 -1.16 4.43 5.47
CA ILE A 26 -2.41 5.13 5.80
C ILE A 26 -2.06 6.55 6.23
N GLU A 27 -2.63 7.54 5.55
CA GLU A 27 -2.65 8.93 6.00
C GLU A 27 -3.84 9.17 6.92
N GLU A 28 -5.01 8.68 6.51
CA GLU A 28 -6.27 8.91 7.24
C GLU A 28 -7.13 7.65 7.23
N ILE A 29 -7.83 7.44 8.35
CA ILE A 29 -8.85 6.38 8.48
C ILE A 29 -10.19 7.08 8.55
N TRP A 30 -11.08 6.69 7.64
CA TRP A 30 -12.44 7.19 7.58
C TRP A 30 -13.42 6.04 7.66
N GLU A 31 -14.63 6.35 8.10
CA GLU A 31 -15.75 5.42 8.09
C GLU A 31 -16.83 6.03 7.20
N ILE A 32 -17.27 5.27 6.19
CA ILE A 32 -18.42 5.67 5.39
C ILE A 32 -19.67 5.17 6.11
N ASP A 33 -20.55 6.10 6.49
CA ASP A 33 -21.83 5.82 7.11
C ASP A 33 -22.95 5.89 6.06
N TYR A 34 -23.51 4.74 5.69
CA TYR A 34 -24.69 4.61 4.82
C TYR A 34 -25.97 4.39 5.65
N GLY A 35 -26.09 5.10 6.77
CA GLY A 35 -27.19 4.97 7.72
C GLY A 35 -26.97 3.82 8.70
N HIS A 36 -28.02 3.51 9.46
CA HIS A 36 -27.93 2.67 10.67
C HIS A 36 -27.44 1.21 10.47
N THR A 37 -27.33 0.71 9.24
CA THR A 37 -27.04 -0.71 8.97
C THR A 37 -25.73 -0.99 8.24
N MET A 38 -25.06 0.02 7.69
CA MET A 38 -23.87 -0.18 6.87
C MET A 38 -22.83 0.90 7.13
N GLN A 39 -21.77 0.49 7.81
CA GLN A 39 -20.57 1.28 8.04
C GLN A 39 -19.37 0.50 7.55
N PHE A 40 -18.55 1.11 6.70
CA PHE A 40 -17.34 0.48 6.17
C PHE A 40 -16.13 1.38 6.37
N PRO A 41 -15.04 0.87 6.96
CA PRO A 41 -13.80 1.62 7.05
C PRO A 41 -13.14 1.73 5.67
N ILE A 42 -12.75 2.94 5.32
CA ILE A 42 -11.92 3.27 4.17
C ILE A 42 -10.65 3.96 4.63
N PHE A 43 -9.57 3.72 3.92
CA PHE A 43 -8.28 4.32 4.19
C PHE A 43 -7.93 5.27 3.07
N LYS A 44 -7.48 6.47 3.44
CA LYS A 44 -6.74 7.34 2.54
C LYS A 44 -5.27 6.93 2.66
N CYS A 45 -4.70 6.50 1.55
CA CYS A 45 -3.35 5.99 1.48
C CYS A 45 -2.49 6.90 0.63
N GLN A 46 -1.25 7.09 1.06
CA GLN A 46 -0.21 7.58 0.18
C GLN A 46 0.48 6.38 -0.48
N TRP A 47 0.31 6.25 -1.79
CA TRP A 47 0.85 5.13 -2.56
C TRP A 47 2.25 5.42 -3.08
N VAL A 48 3.07 4.38 -3.12
CA VAL A 48 4.37 4.38 -3.79
C VAL A 48 4.14 4.35 -5.31
N LYS A 49 4.95 5.12 -6.04
CA LYS A 49 4.90 5.20 -7.50
C LYS A 49 5.33 3.89 -8.13
N TYR A 50 4.46 3.27 -8.91
CA TYR A 50 4.82 2.12 -9.73
C TYR A 50 5.26 2.56 -11.16
N PRO A 51 6.20 1.84 -11.81
CA PRO A 51 7.07 0.79 -11.27
C PRO A 51 8.29 1.34 -10.53
N ASN A 52 8.61 2.63 -10.69
CA ASN A 52 9.91 3.19 -10.29
C ASN A 52 10.19 3.24 -8.78
N GLY A 53 9.18 3.05 -7.93
CA GLY A 53 9.28 3.02 -6.47
C GLY A 53 9.19 1.63 -5.87
N VAL A 54 9.01 0.58 -6.68
CA VAL A 54 8.90 -0.80 -6.22
C VAL A 54 9.92 -1.67 -6.96
N ASN A 55 10.68 -2.47 -6.21
CA ASN A 55 11.68 -3.37 -6.76
C ASN A 55 11.63 -4.71 -6.01
N VAL A 56 12.05 -5.79 -6.67
CA VAL A 56 12.26 -7.08 -6.02
C VAL A 56 13.76 -7.35 -6.03
N ASP A 57 14.33 -7.57 -4.85
CA ASP A 57 15.75 -7.83 -4.71
C ASP A 57 16.14 -9.23 -5.20
N LYS A 58 17.44 -9.56 -5.11
CA LYS A 58 17.99 -10.84 -5.58
C LYS A 58 17.47 -12.07 -4.83
N ILE A 59 16.93 -11.89 -3.64
CA ILE A 59 16.41 -12.97 -2.79
C ILE A 59 14.88 -12.99 -2.73
N GLY A 60 14.22 -12.17 -3.56
CA GLY A 60 12.77 -12.16 -3.72
C GLY A 60 12.02 -11.25 -2.74
N LEU A 61 12.72 -10.41 -1.97
CA LEU A 61 12.08 -9.45 -1.08
C LEU A 61 11.65 -8.21 -1.85
N THR A 62 10.46 -7.72 -1.55
CA THR A 62 9.97 -6.46 -2.12
C THR A 62 10.62 -5.29 -1.38
N VAL A 63 11.27 -4.42 -2.12
CA VAL A 63 11.92 -3.19 -1.65
C VAL A 63 11.18 -2.00 -2.24
N VAL A 64 10.73 -1.09 -1.38
CA VAL A 64 9.95 0.08 -1.74
C VAL A 64 10.71 1.36 -1.41
N ASP A 65 10.55 2.39 -2.26
CA ASP A 65 10.98 3.75 -1.98
C ASP A 65 9.76 4.57 -1.54
N LEU A 66 9.57 4.70 -0.22
CA LEU A 66 8.42 5.40 0.36
C LEU A 66 8.41 6.90 0.07
N ALA A 67 9.54 7.49 -0.33
CA ALA A 67 9.60 8.89 -0.73
C ALA A 67 9.14 9.10 -2.18
N ASN A 68 9.12 8.04 -3.00
CA ASN A 68 8.68 8.09 -4.38
C ASN A 68 7.17 7.90 -4.48
N VAL A 69 6.42 8.97 -4.22
CA VAL A 69 4.94 8.95 -4.15
C VAL A 69 4.31 8.97 -5.54
N GLY A 70 3.27 8.15 -5.74
CA GLY A 70 2.44 8.08 -6.93
C GLY A 70 0.94 7.99 -6.61
N HIS A 71 0.12 7.79 -7.64
CA HIS A 71 -1.35 7.55 -7.53
C HIS A 71 -2.08 8.54 -6.62
N LYS A 72 -1.72 9.82 -6.67
CA LYS A 72 -2.29 10.87 -5.82
C LYS A 72 -3.76 11.15 -6.11
N ASP A 73 -4.20 10.83 -7.33
CA ASP A 73 -5.57 11.06 -7.79
C ASP A 73 -6.53 9.95 -7.32
N ASP A 74 -6.01 8.80 -6.85
CA ASP A 74 -6.80 7.68 -6.32
C ASP A 74 -6.24 7.14 -4.99
N PRO A 75 -6.40 7.88 -3.88
CA PRO A 75 -5.81 7.51 -2.60
C PRO A 75 -6.69 6.57 -1.76
N TRP A 76 -7.94 6.30 -2.15
CA TRP A 76 -8.92 5.66 -1.27
C TRP A 76 -9.02 4.16 -1.51
N VAL A 77 -8.97 3.38 -0.43
CA VAL A 77 -9.15 1.92 -0.49
C VAL A 77 -10.00 1.42 0.66
N LEU A 78 -10.81 0.38 0.40
CA LEU A 78 -11.58 -0.30 1.45
C LEU A 78 -10.64 -1.11 2.35
N ALA A 79 -10.87 -1.09 3.66
CA ALA A 79 -10.02 -1.81 4.61
C ALA A 79 -9.95 -3.32 4.37
N ASN A 80 -10.99 -3.92 3.78
CA ASN A 80 -11.02 -5.34 3.46
C ASN A 80 -10.28 -5.71 2.16
N ARG A 81 -9.74 -4.72 1.42
CA ARG A 81 -8.97 -4.92 0.19
C ARG A 81 -7.47 -4.69 0.39
N VAL A 82 -7.04 -4.49 1.62
CA VAL A 82 -5.64 -4.29 1.98
C VAL A 82 -5.18 -5.33 2.99
N ALA A 83 -3.90 -5.66 2.93
CA ALA A 83 -3.20 -6.39 3.96
C ALA A 83 -2.23 -5.45 4.71
N GLN A 84 -2.06 -5.68 6.00
CA GLN A 84 -1.06 -4.97 6.79
C GLN A 84 0.34 -5.49 6.45
N VAL A 85 1.29 -4.57 6.32
CA VAL A 85 2.72 -4.87 6.13
C VAL A 85 3.58 -4.04 7.07
N PHE A 86 4.85 -4.42 7.17
CA PHE A 86 5.88 -3.62 7.84
C PHE A 86 6.96 -3.25 6.84
N TYR A 87 7.50 -2.04 6.93
CA TYR A 87 8.68 -1.63 6.16
C TYR A 87 9.90 -1.50 7.08
N VAL A 88 11.01 -2.13 6.71
CA VAL A 88 12.25 -2.07 7.47
C VAL A 88 13.28 -1.35 6.62
N LYS A 89 13.89 -0.28 7.15
CA LYS A 89 14.92 0.46 6.42
C LYS A 89 16.04 -0.48 5.99
N ASP A 90 16.42 -0.38 4.72
CA ASP A 90 17.57 -1.11 4.19
C ASP A 90 18.86 -0.53 4.82
N PRO A 91 19.67 -1.34 5.51
CA PRO A 91 20.91 -0.88 6.13
C PRO A 91 21.95 -0.41 5.10
N SER A 92 21.85 -0.87 3.84
CA SER A 92 22.73 -0.48 2.74
C SER A 92 22.23 0.77 2.00
N ASN A 93 20.95 1.10 2.11
CA ASN A 93 20.35 2.27 1.48
C ASN A 93 19.16 2.81 2.30
N LEU A 94 19.42 3.80 3.13
CA LEU A 94 18.41 4.39 4.03
C LEU A 94 17.22 5.08 3.34
N LYS A 95 17.24 5.23 2.01
CA LYS A 95 16.11 5.73 1.21
C LYS A 95 15.14 4.63 0.79
N LYS A 96 15.52 3.38 1.00
CA LYS A 96 14.71 2.21 0.64
C LYS A 96 14.28 1.48 1.89
N ASP A 97 13.12 0.85 1.81
CA ASP A 97 12.62 -0.01 2.86
C ASP A 97 12.22 -1.37 2.30
N THR A 98 12.61 -2.43 2.98
CA THR A 98 12.20 -3.79 2.68
C THR A 98 10.84 -4.07 3.31
N MET A 99 9.90 -4.57 2.52
CA MET A 99 8.58 -4.98 2.98
C MET A 99 8.64 -6.35 3.64
N LEU A 100 7.99 -6.46 4.79
CA LEU A 100 7.73 -7.70 5.51
C LEU A 100 6.21 -7.89 5.64
N PRO A 101 5.70 -9.10 5.42
CA PRO A 101 4.28 -9.38 5.61
C PRO A 101 3.89 -9.14 7.07
N GLY A 102 2.74 -8.51 7.28
CA GLY A 102 2.13 -8.40 8.60
C GLY A 102 1.69 -9.78 9.10
N ARG A 103 1.80 -10.00 10.41
CA ARG A 103 1.11 -11.10 11.08
C ARG A 103 -0.20 -10.54 11.62
N LEU A 104 -1.32 -10.86 10.97
CA LEU A 104 -2.62 -10.89 11.62
C LEU A 104 -2.87 -12.32 12.11
#